data_AF-A0A948NSD3-F1
#
_entry.id   AF-A0A948NSD3-F1
#
_cell.length_a   1.000
_cell.length_b   1.000
_cell.length_c   1.000
_cell.angle_alpha   90.00
_cell.angle_beta   90.00
_cell.angle_gamma   90.00
#
_symmetry.space_group_name_H-M   'P 1'
#
loop_
_entity.id
_entity.type
_entity.pdbx_description
1 polymer ?
#
loop_
_entity_poly.entity_id
_entity_poly.type
_entity_poly.pdbx_seq_one_letter_code
_entity_poly.pdbx_strand_id
1 'polypeptide(L)'
;MIGNTYWSTGISVRSDGHGKWAAFLRFQDDGFAEDGATEGWLTTRYFEPLAQAIDTIKADAEKLGIQFRGTIGEIPFLWGEQDGESKEWPMPVNWRELLQEQARRLGWSTYLPLDKPTPTVVK
;
A
#
# COMPACT_ATOMS: atom_id res chain seq x y z
N MET A 1 -15.60 5.44 20.43
CA MET A 1 -15.13 6.85 20.46
C MET A 1 -14.35 7.01 19.19
N ILE A 2 -14.61 7.99 18.32
CA ILE A 2 -13.78 8.15 17.11
C ILE A 2 -12.39 8.60 17.60
N GLY A 3 -11.35 7.79 17.38
CA GLY A 3 -9.99 8.19 17.77
C GLY A 3 -9.59 9.48 17.06
N ASN A 4 -8.73 10.28 17.69
CA ASN A 4 -8.42 11.63 17.22
C ASN A 4 -7.81 11.70 15.82
N THR A 5 -7.21 10.60 15.32
CA THR A 5 -6.56 10.55 14.00
C THR A 5 -6.70 9.16 13.39
N TYR A 6 -6.99 9.12 12.08
CA TYR A 6 -6.93 7.88 11.28
C TYR A 6 -5.57 7.72 10.64
N TRP A 7 -5.11 6.48 10.51
CA TRP A 7 -3.84 6.17 9.88
C TRP A 7 -3.86 4.84 9.12
N SER A 8 -2.95 4.72 8.15
CA SER A 8 -2.75 3.54 7.32
C SER A 8 -1.28 3.16 7.25
N THR A 9 -0.99 1.87 7.09
CA THR A 9 0.38 1.38 6.94
C THR A 9 0.96 1.58 5.54
N GLY A 10 0.12 1.93 4.57
CA GLY A 10 0.54 2.14 3.18
C GLY A 10 -0.57 1.85 2.18
N ILE A 11 -0.20 1.44 0.97
CA ILE A 11 -1.13 1.23 -0.14
C ILE A 11 -0.87 -0.14 -0.76
N SER A 12 -1.94 -0.89 -0.98
CA SER A 12 -1.93 -2.10 -1.81
C SER A 12 -2.42 -1.76 -3.22
N VAL A 13 -1.91 -2.46 -4.23
CA VAL A 13 -2.35 -2.28 -5.61
C VAL A 13 -2.68 -3.62 -6.25
N ARG A 14 -3.60 -3.60 -7.21
CA ARG A 14 -3.95 -4.76 -8.03
C ARG A 14 -4.05 -4.38 -9.50
N SER A 15 -3.70 -5.32 -10.36
CA SER A 15 -3.85 -5.20 -11.81
C SER A 15 -5.17 -5.82 -12.27
N ASP A 16 -5.76 -5.30 -13.34
CA ASP A 16 -6.86 -5.97 -14.06
C ASP A 16 -6.36 -7.00 -15.09
N GLY A 17 -5.04 -7.19 -15.21
CA GLY A 17 -4.42 -8.06 -16.22
C GLY A 17 -4.36 -7.44 -17.63
N HIS A 18 -4.93 -6.26 -17.83
CA HIS A 18 -5.02 -5.55 -19.11
C HIS A 18 -4.32 -4.19 -19.11
N GLY A 19 -3.44 -3.96 -18.13
CA GLY A 19 -2.60 -2.77 -18.01
C GLY A 19 -3.15 -1.70 -17.07
N LYS A 20 -4.34 -1.89 -16.48
CA LYS A 20 -4.92 -0.95 -15.53
C LYS A 20 -4.73 -1.41 -14.10
N TRP A 21 -4.72 -0.43 -13.20
CA TRP A 21 -4.37 -0.61 -11.80
C TRP A 21 -5.42 0.03 -10.90
N ALA A 22 -5.85 -0.71 -9.88
CA ALA A 22 -6.56 -0.14 -8.74
C ALA A 22 -5.62 -0.10 -7.55
N ALA A 23 -5.76 0.93 -6.73
CA ALA A 23 -5.05 1.08 -5.46
C ALA A 23 -6.06 1.09 -4.32
N PHE A 24 -5.68 0.55 -3.18
CA PHE A 24 -6.52 0.50 -2.00
C PHE A 24 -5.68 0.57 -0.74
N LEU A 25 -6.28 1.05 0.34
CA LEU A 25 -5.67 1.08 1.66
C LEU A 25 -6.70 0.70 2.70
N ARG A 26 -6.22 0.13 3.80
CA ARG A 26 -6.98 0.01 5.05
C ARG A 26 -6.46 1.06 6.01
N PHE A 27 -7.36 1.67 6.77
CA PHE A 27 -7.01 2.64 7.79
C PHE A 27 -7.73 2.30 9.09
N GLN A 28 -7.16 2.74 10.20
CA GLN A 28 -7.67 2.53 11.55
C GLN A 28 -7.39 3.76 12.39
N ASP A 29 -8.14 3.95 13.48
CA ASP A 29 -7.82 4.97 14.46
C ASP A 29 -6.72 4.51 15.43
N ASP A 30 -6.40 5.35 16.41
CA ASP A 30 -5.36 5.06 17.42
C ASP A 30 -5.81 4.07 18.52
N GLY A 31 -7.09 3.67 18.54
CA GLY A 31 -7.66 2.78 19.56
C GLY A 31 -7.34 1.30 19.34
N PHE A 32 -6.07 0.95 19.11
CA PHE A 32 -5.70 -0.43 18.78
C PHE A 32 -6.19 -1.44 19.83
N ALA A 33 -7.09 -2.34 19.41
CA ALA A 33 -7.74 -3.36 20.23
C ALA A 33 -8.62 -2.82 21.39
N GLU A 34 -9.07 -1.57 21.29
CA GLU A 34 -9.98 -0.95 22.26
C GLU A 34 -11.45 -1.03 21.81
N ASP A 35 -12.37 -1.08 22.78
CA ASP A 35 -13.81 -1.08 22.49
C ASP A 35 -14.25 0.24 21.84
N GLY A 36 -14.90 0.13 20.67
CA GLY A 36 -15.36 1.27 19.91
C GLY A 36 -14.28 1.98 19.10
N ALA A 37 -13.13 1.32 18.91
CA ALA A 37 -12.16 1.63 17.85
C ALA A 37 -12.76 1.38 16.47
N THR A 38 -12.27 2.11 15.47
CA THR A 38 -12.83 2.10 14.13
C THR A 38 -11.77 1.80 13.07
N GLU A 39 -12.17 0.99 12.08
CA GLU A 39 -11.39 0.70 10.87
C GLU A 39 -12.22 0.93 9.62
N GLY A 40 -11.55 1.11 8.48
CA GLY A 40 -12.18 1.30 7.18
C GLY A 40 -11.25 1.01 6.02
N TRP A 41 -11.77 1.18 4.81
CA TRP A 41 -11.01 1.05 3.57
C TRP A 41 -11.28 2.20 2.61
N LEU A 42 -10.30 2.49 1.75
CA LEU A 42 -10.47 3.31 0.55
C LEU A 42 -9.96 2.53 -0.65
N THR A 43 -10.59 2.75 -1.80
CA THR A 43 -10.23 2.04 -3.03
C THR A 43 -10.51 2.93 -4.23
N THR A 44 -9.53 3.04 -5.12
CA THR A 44 -9.71 3.66 -6.42
C THR A 44 -10.34 2.69 -7.41
N ARG A 45 -11.03 3.23 -8.42
CA ARG A 45 -11.30 2.47 -9.65
C ARG A 45 -10.03 2.36 -10.48
N TYR A 46 -10.05 1.55 -11.53
CA TYR A 46 -8.87 1.25 -12.34
C TYR A 46 -8.37 2.49 -13.11
N PHE A 47 -7.06 2.72 -13.04
CA PHE A 47 -6.32 3.79 -13.72
C PHE A 47 -5.19 3.22 -14.59
N GLU A 48 -4.72 4.03 -15.54
CA GLU A 48 -3.51 3.78 -16.32
C GLU A 48 -2.76 5.12 -16.46
N PRO A 49 -1.51 5.25 -15.98
CA PRO A 49 -0.62 4.22 -15.43
C PRO A 49 -0.83 3.99 -13.91
N LEU A 50 -0.14 2.96 -13.35
CA LEU A 50 -0.10 2.64 -11.91
C LEU A 50 0.13 3.86 -11.01
N ALA A 51 1.03 4.77 -11.41
CA ALA A 51 1.33 5.99 -10.66
C ALA A 51 0.07 6.82 -10.37
N GLN A 52 -0.86 6.91 -11.33
CA GLN A 52 -2.09 7.67 -11.16
C GLN A 52 -3.01 7.04 -10.12
N ALA A 53 -3.10 5.70 -10.07
CA ALA A 53 -3.89 5.00 -9.04
C ALA A 53 -3.37 5.30 -7.63
N ILE A 54 -2.05 5.26 -7.45
CA ILE A 54 -1.37 5.51 -6.18
C ILE A 54 -1.50 6.98 -5.77
N ASP A 55 -1.23 7.91 -6.68
CA ASP A 55 -1.29 9.35 -6.39
C ASP A 55 -2.71 9.78 -6.04
N THR A 56 -3.72 9.23 -6.72
CA THR A 56 -5.13 9.52 -6.45
C THR A 56 -5.52 9.07 -5.05
N ILE A 57 -5.25 7.80 -4.69
CA ILE A 57 -5.65 7.30 -3.37
C ILE A 57 -4.88 7.98 -2.24
N LYS A 58 -3.60 8.29 -2.46
CA LYS A 58 -2.78 9.02 -1.49
C LYS A 58 -3.33 10.44 -1.26
N ALA A 59 -3.65 11.17 -2.32
CA ALA A 59 -4.21 12.52 -2.22
C ALA A 59 -5.59 12.52 -1.54
N ASP A 60 -6.43 11.52 -1.82
CA ASP A 60 -7.74 11.41 -1.19
C ASP A 60 -7.65 11.01 0.29
N ALA A 61 -6.71 10.12 0.65
CA ALA A 61 -6.40 9.81 2.04
C ALA A 61 -5.95 11.05 2.82
N GLU A 62 -5.07 11.87 2.24
CA GLU A 62 -4.60 13.12 2.85
C GLU A 62 -5.74 14.13 3.07
N LYS A 63 -6.64 14.29 2.09
CA LYS A 63 -7.84 15.15 2.25
C LYS A 63 -8.77 14.67 3.37
N LEU A 64 -8.81 13.36 3.61
CA LEU A 64 -9.59 12.74 4.68
C LEU A 64 -8.87 12.75 6.04
N GLY A 65 -7.65 13.31 6.11
CA GLY A 65 -6.85 13.35 7.33
C GLY A 65 -6.25 12.00 7.73
N ILE A 66 -6.18 11.04 6.81
CA ILE A 66 -5.56 9.73 7.05
C ILE A 66 -4.05 9.87 6.89
N GLN A 67 -3.32 9.57 7.97
CA GLN A 67 -1.86 9.60 7.97
C GLN A 67 -1.28 8.27 7.48
N PHE A 68 -0.20 8.32 6.70
CA PHE A 68 0.56 7.11 6.39
C PHE A 68 1.69 6.92 7.41
N ARG A 69 1.72 5.75 8.06
CA ARG A 69 2.69 5.41 9.11
C ARG A 69 3.34 4.06 8.78
N GLY A 70 4.67 3.94 8.84
CA GLY A 70 5.32 2.63 8.69
C GLY A 70 5.08 1.71 9.90
N THR A 71 5.12 0.40 9.68
CA THR A 71 5.08 -0.62 10.75
C THR A 71 6.43 -0.78 11.45
N ILE A 72 7.53 -0.63 10.72
CA ILE A 72 8.92 -0.74 11.22
C ILE A 72 9.72 0.42 10.62
N GLY A 73 10.16 1.36 11.46
CA GLY A 73 10.99 2.49 11.03
C GLY A 73 10.25 3.62 10.31
N GLU A 74 8.95 3.80 10.58
CA GLU A 74 8.10 4.93 10.14
C GLU A 74 7.80 5.05 8.63
N ILE A 75 8.45 4.27 7.76
CA ILE A 75 8.24 4.35 6.31
C ILE A 75 7.03 3.51 5.87
N PRO A 76 6.00 4.10 5.21
CA PRO A 76 4.86 3.36 4.68
C PRO A 76 5.27 2.41 3.55
N PHE A 77 4.44 1.41 3.26
CA PHE A 77 4.80 0.35 2.31
C PHE A 77 3.83 0.27 1.11
N LEU A 78 4.35 -0.13 -0.05
CA LEU A 78 3.55 -0.49 -1.23
C LEU A 78 3.50 -2.01 -1.40
N TRP A 79 2.29 -2.58 -1.40
CA TRP A 79 2.05 -4.01 -1.58
C TRP A 79 1.39 -4.31 -2.93
N GLY A 80 1.64 -5.51 -3.45
CA GLY A 80 0.76 -6.13 -4.44
C GLY A 80 -0.37 -6.86 -3.72
N GLU A 81 -1.58 -6.85 -4.27
CA GLU A 81 -2.70 -7.61 -3.72
C GLU A 81 -2.33 -9.10 -3.60
N GLN A 82 -2.50 -9.66 -2.40
CA GLN A 82 -2.10 -11.03 -2.05
C GLN A 82 -0.65 -11.34 -2.45
N ASP A 83 0.26 -10.37 -2.34
CA ASP A 83 1.67 -10.51 -2.73
C ASP A 83 1.87 -10.95 -4.20
N GLY A 84 0.89 -10.65 -5.05
CA GLY A 84 0.85 -11.04 -6.46
C GLY A 84 0.38 -12.47 -6.71
N GLU A 85 -0.10 -13.18 -5.69
CA GLU A 85 -0.58 -14.56 -5.78
C GLU A 85 -2.09 -14.65 -6.03
N SER A 86 -2.77 -13.51 -6.21
CA SER A 86 -4.20 -13.46 -6.53
C SER A 86 -4.49 -14.19 -7.84
N LYS A 87 -5.33 -15.23 -7.76
CA LYS A 87 -5.80 -15.97 -8.96
C LYS A 87 -6.81 -15.17 -9.77
N GLU A 88 -7.56 -14.29 -9.11
CA GLU A 88 -8.59 -13.46 -9.75
C GLU A 88 -8.01 -12.22 -10.42
N TRP A 89 -6.91 -11.70 -9.86
CA TRP A 89 -6.28 -10.45 -10.28
C TRP A 89 -4.78 -10.71 -10.56
N PRO A 90 -4.45 -11.45 -11.62
CA PRO A 90 -3.07 -11.81 -11.91
C PRO A 90 -2.23 -10.56 -12.17
N MET A 91 -1.14 -10.43 -11.43
CA MET A 91 -0.19 -9.32 -11.60
C MET A 91 0.67 -9.54 -12.86
N PRO A 92 1.00 -8.47 -13.61
CA PRO A 92 1.91 -8.58 -14.75
C PRO A 92 3.30 -9.03 -14.29
N VAL A 93 4.06 -9.73 -15.14
CA VAL A 93 5.35 -10.36 -14.76
C VAL A 93 6.32 -9.39 -14.06
N ASN A 94 6.35 -8.13 -14.49
CA ASN A 94 7.24 -7.08 -13.97
C ASN A 94 6.64 -6.24 -12.84
N TRP A 95 5.61 -6.75 -12.14
CA TRP A 95 4.88 -5.95 -11.15
C TRP A 95 5.74 -5.51 -9.96
N ARG A 96 6.74 -6.31 -9.56
CA ARG A 96 7.64 -5.98 -8.45
C ARG A 96 8.53 -4.80 -8.81
N GLU A 97 9.04 -4.77 -10.04
CA GLU A 97 9.86 -3.68 -10.57
C GLU A 97 9.04 -2.39 -10.66
N LEU A 98 7.80 -2.48 -11.12
CA LEU A 98 6.87 -1.35 -11.15
C LEU A 98 6.62 -0.80 -9.73
N LEU A 99 6.37 -1.67 -8.75
CA LEU A 99 6.21 -1.25 -7.37
C LEU A 99 7.47 -0.61 -6.80
N GLN A 100 8.66 -1.15 -7.10
CA GLN A 100 9.93 -0.57 -6.66
C GLN A 100 10.18 0.81 -7.23
N GLU A 101 9.82 1.03 -8.50
CA GLU A 101 9.87 2.36 -9.11
C GLU A 101 8.94 3.34 -8.38
N GLN A 102 7.70 2.95 -8.11
CA GLN A 102 6.73 3.80 -7.43
C GLN A 102 7.10 4.04 -5.96
N ALA A 103 7.59 3.03 -5.25
CA ALA A 103 8.03 3.15 -3.86
C ALA A 103 9.23 4.12 -3.77
N ARG A 104 10.21 3.99 -4.68
CA ARG A 104 11.34 4.92 -4.78
C ARG A 104 10.88 6.35 -5.05
N ARG A 105 9.91 6.54 -5.96
CA ARG A 105 9.32 7.86 -6.27
C ARG A 105 8.69 8.52 -5.04
N LEU A 106 8.05 7.72 -4.18
CA LEU A 106 7.37 8.21 -2.97
C LEU A 106 8.28 8.30 -1.74
N GLY A 107 9.50 7.74 -1.79
CA GLY A 107 10.32 7.54 -0.59
C GLY A 107 9.74 6.48 0.36
N TRP A 108 8.98 5.52 -0.18
CA TRP A 108 8.30 4.45 0.55
C TRP A 108 9.06 3.12 0.42
N SER A 109 8.69 2.15 1.26
CA SER A 109 9.22 0.80 1.19
C SER A 109 8.37 -0.09 0.28
N THR A 110 8.98 -1.14 -0.28
CA THR A 110 8.28 -2.24 -0.94
C THR A 110 9.15 -3.50 -0.93
N TYR A 111 8.75 -4.56 -1.63
CA TYR A 111 9.50 -5.80 -1.76
C TYR A 111 10.95 -5.54 -2.18
N LEU A 112 11.89 -6.23 -1.52
CA LEU A 112 13.29 -6.23 -1.92
C LEU A 112 13.44 -6.80 -3.34
N PRO A 113 14.47 -6.36 -4.09
CA PRO A 113 14.83 -6.99 -5.35
C PRO A 113 15.07 -8.49 -5.15
N LEU A 114 14.55 -9.32 -6.06
CA LEU A 114 14.67 -10.78 -5.98
C LEU A 114 16.14 -11.26 -5.98
N ASP A 115 17.07 -10.44 -6.51
CA ASP A 115 18.50 -10.77 -6.64
C ASP A 115 19.38 -10.33 -5.46
N LYS A 116 18.80 -9.74 -4.39
CA LYS A 116 19.60 -9.36 -3.21
C LYS A 116 19.47 -10.44 -2.14
N PRO A 117 20.59 -11.08 -1.71
CA PRO A 117 20.54 -12.03 -0.62
C PRO A 117 20.01 -11.32 0.63
N THR A 118 19.05 -11.96 1.31
CA THR A 118 18.54 -11.51 2.60
C THR A 118 19.71 -11.21 3.53
N PRO A 119 19.83 -10.01 4.11
CA PRO A 119 20.90 -9.72 5.04
C PRO A 119 20.78 -10.68 6.22
N THR A 120 21.82 -11.51 6.40
CA THR A 120 21.94 -12.42 7.53
C THR A 120 21.89 -11.58 8.81
N VAL A 121 20.82 -11.71 9.58
CA VAL A 121 20.76 -11.17 10.94
C VAL A 121 21.74 -11.99 11.76
N VAL A 122 22.92 -11.41 12.02
CA VAL A 122 23.87 -11.97 12.99
C VAL A 122 23.24 -11.74 14.37
N LYS A 123 22.89 -12.84 15.03
CA LYS A 123 22.47 -12.84 16.44
C LYS A 123 23.64 -12.56 17.36
#